data_AF-A0A9N9PT11-F1
#
_entry.id   AF-A0A9N9PT11-F1
#
_cell.length_a   1.000
_cell.length_b   1.000
_cell.length_c   1.000
_cell.angle_alpha   90.00
_cell.angle_beta   90.00
_cell.angle_gamma   90.00
#
_symmetry.space_group_name_H-M   'P 1'
#
loop_
_entity.id
_entity.type
_entity.pdbx_description
1 polymer ?
#
loop_
_entity_poly.entity_id
_entity_poly.type
_entity_poly.pdbx_seq_one_letter_code
_entity_poly.pdbx_strand_id
1 'polypeptide(L)'
;MPKSLEKTRKKIAKKKGNITALHENSRDSQRLRRAQNRDDKLLRVASARKKNDKPLVIRAKYFQETIRANEGKPLELDAIHIAISTWVHQNDEEFSNLKKDRRAGRPASTREDLLRIKIAADEKEYESGFYMPDLTDSDNVVFLDRWEGDWSYLSTLKWVRISRGGLIQPTKFPPKGESSFARSAPRTVSRLSAAAIRQSTSRSPAVQAAWRPTSTQALAAFSSSALRRSKAAEGDEELIVKLDSELQMEKEMKLQEGVPTSVKDYIENGPFEVIDTPGQEEVVLTRQFGNEKIQITFSIADINSMEPENDFEDPAMSDEQDGQSNENPEESAADGEGNEEGERSYPARLNIIIEKPGKGALNVESIVQDGMHVIESVYYYADSSFAYAKTPEKIHGRQDLYSGPPFGNLDEDLQVLMERYLDERGINTALAIFVPDYIDMKEQKEYMKWLESVKSFVEA
;
A
#
# COMPACT_ATOMS: atom_id res chain seq x y z
N MET A 1 23.04 -11.01 -12.34
CA MET A 1 22.56 -9.90 -13.20
C MET A 1 21.61 -10.45 -14.25
N PRO A 2 20.49 -9.77 -14.52
CA PRO A 2 19.63 -10.08 -15.64
C PRO A 2 20.44 -9.99 -16.94
N LYS A 3 20.29 -10.96 -17.83
CA LYS A 3 21.02 -11.03 -19.11
C LYS A 3 20.05 -11.30 -20.26
N SER A 4 18.75 -11.15 -20.04
CA SER A 4 17.73 -11.51 -21.03
C SER A 4 17.83 -10.56 -22.21
N LEU A 5 17.85 -9.25 -21.93
CA LEU A 5 17.97 -8.18 -22.91
C LEU A 5 19.27 -8.26 -23.71
N GLU A 6 20.40 -8.49 -23.04
CA GLU A 6 21.69 -8.65 -23.72
C GLU A 6 21.68 -9.87 -24.65
N LYS A 7 21.13 -11.01 -24.20
CA LYS A 7 21.02 -12.22 -25.02
C LYS A 7 20.10 -12.01 -26.21
N THR A 8 18.98 -11.29 -26.05
CA THR A 8 18.08 -10.97 -27.17
C THR A 8 18.70 -9.97 -28.13
N ARG A 9 19.39 -8.93 -27.65
CA ARG A 9 20.15 -7.97 -28.47
C ARG A 9 21.21 -8.69 -29.30
N LYS A 10 22.03 -9.56 -28.69
CA LYS A 10 23.05 -10.35 -29.40
C LYS A 10 22.44 -11.27 -30.47
N LYS A 11 21.30 -11.91 -30.18
CA LYS A 11 20.60 -12.78 -31.16
C LYS A 11 20.04 -11.99 -32.35
N ILE A 12 19.49 -10.79 -32.10
CA ILE A 12 18.92 -9.94 -33.16
C ILE A 12 20.04 -9.32 -34.00
N ALA A 13 21.09 -8.81 -33.36
CA ALA A 13 22.26 -8.27 -34.06
C ALA A 13 22.92 -9.31 -34.98
N LYS A 14 23.06 -10.56 -34.52
CA LYS A 14 23.59 -11.65 -35.33
C LYS A 14 22.75 -11.97 -36.58
N LYS A 15 21.44 -11.66 -36.56
CA LYS A 15 20.51 -12.00 -37.64
C LYS A 15 20.24 -10.84 -38.62
N LYS A 16 20.21 -9.60 -38.14
CA LYS A 16 19.80 -8.41 -38.92
C LYS A 16 20.82 -7.27 -38.95
N GLY A 17 21.96 -7.39 -38.28
CA GLY A 17 22.94 -6.32 -38.19
C GLY A 17 22.50 -5.24 -37.19
N ASN A 18 22.21 -4.03 -37.68
CA ASN A 18 21.96 -2.87 -36.82
C ASN A 18 20.63 -2.97 -36.06
N ILE A 19 20.69 -2.92 -34.72
CA ILE A 19 19.53 -3.02 -33.81
C ILE A 19 18.76 -1.69 -33.72
N THR A 20 19.38 -0.56 -34.09
CA THR A 20 18.72 0.76 -34.00
C THR A 20 17.75 1.04 -35.15
N ALA A 21 17.79 0.23 -36.21
CA ALA A 21 16.92 0.37 -37.39
C ALA A 21 15.68 -0.53 -37.36
N LEU A 22 15.27 -1.02 -36.19
CA LEU A 22 14.06 -1.83 -36.07
C LEU A 22 12.79 -0.96 -36.03
N HIS A 23 11.83 -1.29 -36.88
CA HIS A 23 10.48 -0.71 -36.81
C HIS A 23 9.84 -1.01 -35.45
N GLU A 24 9.14 -0.03 -34.89
CA GLU A 24 8.58 -0.06 -33.54
C GLU A 24 7.68 -1.29 -33.28
N ASN A 25 6.81 -1.62 -34.23
CA ASN A 25 5.88 -2.76 -34.12
C ASN A 25 6.42 -4.10 -34.68
N SER A 26 7.73 -4.20 -34.94
CA SER A 26 8.34 -5.45 -35.42
C SER A 26 8.29 -6.58 -34.38
N ARG A 27 8.25 -7.84 -34.85
CA ARG A 27 8.35 -9.01 -33.95
C ARG A 27 9.64 -8.99 -33.12
N ASP A 28 10.71 -8.42 -33.66
CA ASP A 28 12.01 -8.34 -32.98
C ASP A 28 12.08 -7.16 -31.98
N SER A 29 11.40 -6.04 -32.24
CA SER A 29 11.29 -4.93 -31.27
C SER A 29 10.40 -5.31 -30.09
N GLN A 30 9.28 -6.01 -30.32
CA GLN A 30 8.45 -6.57 -29.25
C GLN A 30 9.22 -7.58 -28.39
N ARG A 31 10.12 -8.39 -28.99
CA ARG A 31 11.00 -9.31 -28.24
C ARG A 31 12.01 -8.57 -27.37
N LEU A 32 12.54 -7.44 -27.83
CA LEU A 32 13.42 -6.58 -27.03
C LEU A 32 12.66 -5.94 -25.86
N ARG A 33 11.47 -5.37 -26.10
CA ARG A 33 10.62 -4.79 -25.04
C ARG A 33 10.27 -5.84 -23.97
N ARG A 34 9.85 -7.04 -24.35
CA ARG A 34 9.59 -8.13 -23.38
C ARG A 34 10.83 -8.54 -22.58
N ALA A 35 12.01 -8.54 -23.22
CA ALA A 35 13.25 -8.87 -22.54
C ALA A 35 13.69 -7.76 -21.57
N GLN A 36 13.45 -6.50 -21.94
CA GLN A 36 13.67 -5.32 -21.08
C GLN A 36 12.76 -5.37 -19.85
N ASN A 37 11.44 -5.45 -20.05
CA ASN A 37 10.46 -5.50 -18.95
C ASN A 37 10.73 -6.67 -17.99
N ARG A 38 11.23 -7.80 -18.50
CA ARG A 38 11.65 -8.93 -17.67
C ARG A 38 12.87 -8.61 -16.82
N ASP A 39 13.89 -8.01 -17.41
CA ASP A 39 15.10 -7.62 -16.70
C ASP A 39 14.79 -6.53 -15.66
N ASP A 40 13.94 -5.55 -15.99
CA ASP A 40 13.47 -4.49 -15.08
C ASP A 40 12.66 -5.06 -13.90
N LYS A 41 11.74 -6.00 -14.17
CA LYS A 41 11.01 -6.72 -13.11
C LYS A 41 11.97 -7.47 -12.17
N LEU A 42 12.99 -8.13 -12.72
CA LEU A 42 14.01 -8.82 -11.93
C LEU A 42 14.85 -7.84 -11.09
N LEU A 43 15.19 -6.68 -11.64
CA LEU A 43 15.91 -5.63 -10.90
C LEU A 43 15.06 -5.06 -9.77
N ARG A 44 13.78 -4.77 -10.01
CA ARG A 44 12.84 -4.26 -9.00
C ARG A 44 12.62 -5.27 -7.87
N VAL A 45 12.47 -6.55 -8.19
CA VAL A 45 12.38 -7.62 -7.17
C VAL A 45 13.70 -7.75 -6.40
N ALA A 46 14.84 -7.66 -7.08
CA ALA A 46 16.15 -7.74 -6.43
C ALA A 46 16.41 -6.53 -5.52
N SER A 47 16.01 -5.32 -5.92
CA SER A 47 16.15 -4.12 -5.10
C SER A 47 15.22 -4.15 -3.89
N ALA A 48 13.97 -4.60 -4.05
CA ALA A 48 13.04 -4.81 -2.94
C ALA A 48 13.58 -5.82 -1.92
N ARG A 49 14.12 -6.96 -2.38
CA ARG A 49 14.80 -7.93 -1.50
C ARG A 49 15.97 -7.31 -0.77
N LYS A 50 16.87 -6.60 -1.47
CA LYS A 50 17.99 -5.90 -0.84
C LYS A 50 17.53 -4.88 0.22
N LYS A 51 16.43 -4.15 -0.01
CA LYS A 51 15.86 -3.22 0.99
C LYS A 51 15.37 -3.96 2.23
N ASN A 52 14.65 -5.07 2.05
CA ASN A 52 14.15 -5.90 3.16
C ASN A 52 15.27 -6.61 3.93
N ASP A 53 16.33 -7.01 3.25
CA ASP A 53 17.48 -7.73 3.78
C ASP A 53 18.47 -6.78 4.49
N LYS A 54 18.48 -5.49 4.11
CA LYS A 54 19.42 -4.46 4.59
C LYS A 54 19.52 -4.38 6.13
N PRO A 55 18.44 -4.40 6.93
CA PRO A 55 18.53 -4.30 8.40
C PRO A 55 19.36 -5.43 9.01
N LEU A 56 19.22 -6.66 8.50
CA LEU A 56 19.97 -7.82 9.00
C LEU A 56 21.44 -7.77 8.57
N VAL A 57 21.74 -7.22 7.40
CA VAL A 57 23.14 -6.97 6.97
C VAL A 57 23.80 -5.91 7.86
N ILE A 58 23.13 -4.78 8.11
CA ILE A 58 23.67 -3.73 9.00
C ILE A 58 23.90 -4.30 10.41
N ARG A 59 22.94 -5.09 10.92
CA ARG A 59 23.06 -5.76 12.22
C ARG A 59 24.27 -6.71 12.27
N ALA A 60 24.42 -7.59 11.29
CA ALA A 60 25.57 -8.51 11.23
C ALA A 60 26.91 -7.75 11.16
N LYS A 61 26.95 -6.62 10.43
CA LYS A 61 28.13 -5.78 10.32
C LYS A 61 28.51 -5.12 11.65
N TYR A 62 27.52 -4.63 12.40
CA TYR A 62 27.76 -4.11 13.74
C TYR A 62 28.43 -5.15 14.65
N PHE A 63 27.90 -6.38 14.69
CA PHE A 63 28.50 -7.43 15.50
C PHE A 63 29.89 -7.85 14.99
N GLN A 64 30.13 -7.83 13.69
CA GLN A 64 31.47 -8.03 13.12
C GLN A 64 32.46 -6.96 13.62
N GLU A 65 32.04 -5.69 13.68
CA GLU A 65 32.87 -4.60 14.22
C GLU A 65 33.14 -4.78 15.72
N THR A 66 32.15 -5.23 16.50
CA THR A 66 32.36 -5.53 17.93
C THR A 66 33.37 -6.67 18.16
N ILE A 67 33.40 -7.67 17.28
CA ILE A 67 34.36 -8.77 17.33
C ILE A 67 35.75 -8.30 16.96
N ARG A 68 35.87 -7.48 15.91
CA ARG A 68 37.16 -6.91 15.49
C ARG A 68 37.75 -6.02 16.58
N ALA A 69 36.92 -5.28 17.30
CA ALA A 69 37.33 -4.54 18.49
C ALA A 69 37.82 -5.47 19.63
N ASN A 70 37.30 -6.70 19.71
CA ASN A 70 37.72 -7.73 20.67
C ASN A 70 38.77 -8.72 20.12
N GLU A 71 39.57 -8.29 19.12
CA GLU A 71 40.66 -9.08 18.52
C GLU A 71 40.24 -10.42 17.89
N GLY A 72 38.97 -10.58 17.49
CA GLY A 72 38.49 -11.84 16.88
C GLY A 72 38.30 -12.99 17.87
N LYS A 73 38.21 -12.70 19.18
CA LYS A 73 37.93 -13.71 20.21
C LYS A 73 36.42 -13.88 20.43
N PRO A 74 35.96 -15.09 20.78
CA PRO A 74 34.58 -15.31 21.24
C PRO A 74 34.21 -14.38 22.39
N LEU A 75 32.96 -13.92 22.40
CA LEU A 75 32.44 -13.02 23.42
C LEU A 75 31.71 -13.82 24.50
N GLU A 76 31.96 -13.44 25.76
CA GLU A 76 31.18 -13.90 26.91
C GLU A 76 29.77 -13.29 26.88
N LEU A 77 28.80 -13.96 27.49
CA LEU A 77 27.40 -13.54 27.48
C LEU A 77 27.19 -12.11 27.99
N ASP A 78 27.91 -11.71 29.03
CA ASP A 78 27.85 -10.35 29.59
C ASP A 78 28.28 -9.30 28.57
N ALA A 79 29.34 -9.58 27.79
CA ALA A 79 29.83 -8.68 26.75
C ALA A 79 28.84 -8.61 25.56
N ILE A 80 28.19 -9.72 25.23
CA ILE A 80 27.12 -9.76 24.21
C ILE A 80 25.92 -8.92 24.66
N HIS A 81 25.51 -9.01 25.92
CA HIS A 81 24.42 -8.18 26.46
C HIS A 81 24.74 -6.68 26.41
N ILE A 82 25.99 -6.29 26.67
CA ILE A 82 26.44 -4.89 26.53
C ILE A 82 26.32 -4.45 25.07
N ALA A 83 26.81 -5.25 24.13
CA ALA A 83 26.73 -4.94 22.69
C ALA A 83 25.28 -4.83 22.20
N ILE A 84 24.38 -5.73 22.63
CA ILE A 84 22.95 -5.65 22.29
C ILE A 84 22.33 -4.38 22.91
N SER A 85 22.66 -4.06 24.16
CA SER A 85 22.17 -2.85 24.81
C SER A 85 22.60 -1.58 24.07
N THR A 86 23.85 -1.51 23.62
CA THR A 86 24.34 -0.38 22.82
C THR A 86 23.62 -0.29 21.48
N TRP A 87 23.33 -1.42 20.83
CA TRP A 87 22.56 -1.45 19.59
C TRP A 87 21.11 -0.96 19.75
N VAL A 88 20.41 -1.42 20.79
CA VAL A 88 19.01 -1.06 21.05
C VAL A 88 18.87 0.44 21.33
N HIS A 89 19.81 1.02 22.07
CA HIS A 89 19.78 2.43 22.48
C HIS A 89 20.43 3.41 21.48
N GLN A 90 20.87 2.96 20.31
CA GLN A 90 21.56 3.81 19.33
C GLN A 90 20.71 5.00 18.83
N ASN A 91 19.38 4.86 18.85
CA ASN A 91 18.45 5.85 18.32
C ASN A 91 17.91 6.80 19.41
N ASP A 92 18.23 6.56 20.69
CA ASP A 92 17.64 7.29 21.81
C ASP A 92 18.12 8.74 21.89
N GLU A 93 19.38 8.99 21.55
CA GLU A 93 19.94 10.34 21.52
C GLU A 93 19.27 11.20 20.44
N GLU A 94 19.10 10.64 19.23
CA GLU A 94 18.41 11.31 18.12
C GLU A 94 16.95 11.60 18.47
N PHE A 95 16.25 10.63 19.05
CA PHE A 95 14.87 10.79 19.50
C PHE A 95 14.75 11.87 20.60
N SER A 96 15.68 11.89 21.55
CA SER A 96 15.75 12.93 22.59
C SER A 96 15.98 14.32 22.00
N ASN A 97 16.86 14.46 21.00
CA ASN A 97 17.13 15.74 20.36
C ASN A 97 15.91 16.28 19.61
N LEU A 98 15.25 15.43 18.80
CA LEU A 98 14.01 15.81 18.11
C LEU A 98 12.90 16.22 19.08
N LYS A 99 12.80 15.53 20.23
CA LYS A 99 11.82 15.86 21.27
C LYS A 99 12.14 17.19 21.97
N LYS A 100 13.42 17.55 22.14
CA LYS A 100 13.86 18.84 22.72
C LYS A 100 13.63 20.00 21.76
N ASP A 101 13.89 19.79 20.47
CA ASP A 101 13.68 20.80 19.42
C ASP A 101 12.19 21.10 19.20
N ARG A 102 11.32 20.15 19.56
CA ARG A 102 9.87 20.30 19.49
C ARG A 102 9.36 21.27 20.57
N ARG A 103 8.72 22.35 20.14
CA ARG A 103 7.95 23.26 21.02
C ARG A 103 6.78 22.51 21.65
N ALA A 104 6.54 22.77 22.94
CA ALA A 104 5.44 22.16 23.69
C ALA A 104 4.08 22.41 22.98
N GLY A 105 3.31 21.33 22.76
CA GLY A 105 1.98 21.38 22.12
C GLY A 105 1.94 21.09 20.61
N ARG A 106 3.09 20.99 19.90
CA ARG A 106 3.12 20.56 18.50
C ARG A 106 3.01 19.03 18.39
N PRO A 107 2.29 18.45 17.42
CA PRO A 107 2.34 17.02 17.14
C PRO A 107 3.78 16.56 16.81
N ALA A 108 4.06 15.28 17.02
CA ALA A 108 5.35 14.66 16.69
C ALA A 108 5.58 14.69 15.17
N SER A 109 6.84 14.80 14.76
CA SER A 109 7.22 14.69 13.35
C SER A 109 7.16 13.22 12.90
N THR A 110 6.96 12.96 11.61
CA THR A 110 7.05 11.62 11.02
C THR A 110 8.37 10.93 11.40
N ARG A 111 9.48 11.66 11.41
CA ARG A 111 10.79 11.13 11.85
C ARG A 111 10.81 10.75 13.33
N GLU A 112 10.20 11.56 14.19
CA GLU A 112 10.08 11.28 15.63
C GLU A 112 9.22 10.03 15.87
N ASP A 113 8.11 9.87 15.15
CA ASP A 113 7.23 8.72 15.27
C ASP A 113 7.88 7.43 14.72
N LEU A 114 8.61 7.51 13.60
CA LEU A 114 9.38 6.37 13.07
C LEU A 114 10.46 5.91 14.05
N LEU A 115 11.22 6.84 14.65
CA LEU A 115 12.22 6.51 15.66
C LEU A 115 11.58 5.89 16.90
N ARG A 116 10.44 6.42 17.35
CA ARG A 116 9.68 5.82 18.47
C ARG A 116 9.28 4.38 18.18
N ILE A 117 8.73 4.11 16.99
CA ILE A 117 8.32 2.76 16.58
C ILE A 117 9.54 1.84 16.53
N LYS A 118 10.66 2.33 16.01
CA LYS A 118 11.91 1.56 15.90
C LYS A 118 12.50 1.20 17.26
N ILE A 119 12.63 2.18 18.17
CA ILE A 119 13.13 1.96 19.54
C ILE A 119 12.24 0.94 20.26
N ALA A 120 10.91 1.10 20.21
CA ALA A 120 9.99 0.17 20.84
C ALA A 120 10.06 -1.25 20.23
N ALA A 121 10.32 -1.37 18.93
CA ALA A 121 10.52 -2.66 18.28
C ALA A 121 11.83 -3.33 18.72
N ASP A 122 12.93 -2.58 18.77
CA ASP A 122 14.24 -3.08 19.21
C ASP A 122 14.23 -3.52 20.69
N GLU A 123 13.58 -2.75 21.58
CA GLU A 123 13.39 -3.11 22.99
C GLU A 123 12.58 -4.39 23.15
N LYS A 124 11.46 -4.51 22.42
CA LYS A 124 10.62 -5.71 22.43
C LYS A 124 11.34 -6.93 21.85
N GLU A 125 12.16 -6.75 20.82
CA GLU A 125 12.99 -7.81 20.27
C GLU A 125 13.99 -8.30 21.32
N TYR A 126 14.62 -7.40 22.08
CA TYR A 126 15.56 -7.78 23.13
C TYR A 126 14.91 -8.52 24.31
N GLU A 127 13.68 -8.14 24.68
CA GLU A 127 12.91 -8.87 25.69
C GLU A 127 12.56 -10.29 25.22
N SER A 128 12.04 -10.41 24.00
CA SER A 128 11.55 -11.69 23.45
C SER A 128 12.66 -12.62 22.93
N GLY A 129 13.82 -12.09 22.57
CA GLY A 129 14.97 -12.83 22.06
C GLY A 129 15.55 -12.18 20.81
N PHE A 130 16.63 -11.42 20.98
CA PHE A 130 17.29 -10.65 19.93
C PHE A 130 17.97 -11.56 18.91
N TYR A 131 17.61 -11.43 17.63
CA TYR A 131 18.11 -12.31 16.57
C TYR A 131 19.45 -11.84 16.00
N MET A 132 20.52 -12.63 16.18
CA MET A 132 21.87 -12.27 15.76
C MET A 132 22.75 -13.49 15.45
N PRO A 133 23.90 -13.31 14.77
CA PRO A 133 24.91 -14.35 14.64
C PRO A 133 25.43 -14.80 16.01
N ASP A 134 25.70 -16.08 16.17
CA ASP A 134 26.25 -16.64 17.41
C ASP A 134 27.70 -16.18 17.63
N LEU A 135 27.96 -15.40 18.68
CA LEU A 135 29.29 -14.89 19.01
C LEU A 135 30.01 -15.72 20.07
N THR A 136 29.36 -16.76 20.58
CA THR A 136 29.92 -17.65 21.60
C THR A 136 30.79 -18.75 20.99
N ASP A 137 30.53 -19.12 19.74
CA ASP A 137 31.24 -20.17 19.01
C ASP A 137 32.46 -19.60 18.27
N SER A 138 33.65 -20.16 18.53
CA SER A 138 34.90 -19.73 17.90
C SER A 138 34.91 -19.88 16.39
N ASP A 139 34.29 -20.93 15.87
CA ASP A 139 34.25 -21.17 14.43
C ASP A 139 33.37 -20.12 13.74
N ASN A 140 32.26 -19.74 14.37
CA ASN A 140 31.33 -18.75 13.83
C ASN A 140 31.93 -17.35 13.79
N VAL A 141 32.74 -17.00 14.79
CA VAL A 141 33.49 -15.73 14.84
C VAL A 141 34.46 -15.61 13.65
N VAL A 142 35.17 -16.69 13.31
CA VAL A 142 36.09 -16.70 12.16
C VAL A 142 35.33 -16.55 10.84
N PHE A 143 34.17 -17.21 10.71
CA PHE A 143 33.32 -17.03 9.53
C PHE A 143 32.75 -15.60 9.44
N LEU A 144 32.32 -15.02 10.55
CA LEU A 144 31.78 -13.66 10.59
C LEU A 144 32.86 -12.61 10.29
N ASP A 145 34.11 -12.80 10.72
CA ASP A 145 35.20 -11.86 10.39
C ASP A 145 35.54 -11.85 8.89
N ARG A 146 35.45 -13.01 8.22
CA ARG A 146 35.68 -13.18 6.77
C ARG A 146 34.52 -12.69 5.90
N TRP A 147 33.40 -12.32 6.49
CA TRP A 147 32.22 -11.91 5.76
C TRP A 147 32.38 -10.47 5.22
N GLU A 148 32.15 -10.28 3.92
CA GLU A 148 32.33 -8.98 3.23
C GLU A 148 31.01 -8.24 2.93
N GLY A 149 29.89 -8.65 3.54
CA GLY A 149 28.58 -8.03 3.32
C GLY A 149 27.62 -8.83 2.42
N ASP A 150 28.05 -10.00 1.92
CA ASP A 150 27.23 -10.84 1.06
C ASP A 150 26.10 -11.56 1.81
N TRP A 151 24.86 -11.38 1.36
CA TRP A 151 23.67 -12.02 1.97
C TRP A 151 23.74 -13.55 1.96
N SER A 152 24.17 -14.15 0.86
CA SER A 152 24.28 -15.61 0.73
C SER A 152 25.24 -16.21 1.75
N TYR A 153 26.27 -15.47 2.13
CA TYR A 153 27.26 -15.91 3.10
C TYR A 153 26.68 -15.96 4.52
N LEU A 154 25.70 -15.12 4.87
CA LEU A 154 25.06 -15.16 6.19
C LEU A 154 24.35 -16.49 6.49
N SER A 155 24.05 -17.30 5.45
CA SER A 155 23.49 -18.64 5.62
C SER A 155 24.48 -19.70 6.11
N THR A 156 25.80 -19.44 6.01
CA THR A 156 26.83 -20.35 6.53
C THR A 156 27.07 -20.13 8.02
N LEU A 157 26.68 -18.96 8.55
CA LEU A 157 26.79 -18.61 9.96
C LEU A 157 25.71 -19.31 10.79
N LYS A 158 26.03 -19.60 12.06
CA LYS A 158 25.06 -19.99 13.08
C LYS A 158 24.37 -18.74 13.63
N TRP A 159 23.06 -18.82 13.81
CA TRP A 159 22.24 -17.74 14.31
C TRP A 159 21.52 -18.14 15.59
N VAL A 160 21.35 -17.20 16.50
CA VAL A 160 20.81 -17.42 17.84
C VAL A 160 19.87 -16.26 18.19
N ARG A 161 18.86 -16.54 19.02
CA ARG A 161 18.10 -15.53 19.75
C ARG A 161 18.55 -15.44 21.19
N ILE A 162 18.90 -14.25 21.64
CA ILE A 162 19.35 -13.99 23.01
C ILE A 162 18.35 -13.06 23.67
N SER A 163 17.62 -13.57 24.66
CA SER A 163 16.71 -12.74 25.48
C SER A 163 17.48 -12.03 26.57
N ARG A 164 16.99 -10.87 27.05
CA ARG A 164 17.51 -10.17 28.23
C ARG A 164 17.72 -11.06 29.48
N GLY A 165 16.96 -12.15 29.60
CA GLY A 165 17.13 -13.15 30.67
C GLY A 165 18.29 -14.15 30.47
N GLY A 166 19.12 -13.99 29.44
CA GLY A 166 20.25 -14.89 29.14
C GLY A 166 19.84 -16.21 28.47
N LEU A 167 18.58 -16.34 28.02
CA LEU A 167 18.13 -17.52 27.29
C LEU A 167 18.61 -17.46 25.84
N ILE A 168 19.42 -18.46 25.47
CA ILE A 168 20.00 -18.66 24.14
C ILE A 168 19.16 -19.70 23.40
N GLN A 169 18.56 -19.32 22.27
CA GLN A 169 17.79 -20.21 21.42
C GLN A 169 18.44 -20.32 20.03
N PRO A 170 18.92 -21.51 19.61
CA PRO A 170 19.51 -21.67 18.28
C PRO A 170 18.43 -21.54 17.19
N THR A 171 18.75 -20.80 16.14
CA THR A 171 17.85 -20.50 15.02
C THR A 171 18.56 -20.68 13.68
N LYS A 172 17.82 -20.61 12.58
CA LYS A 172 18.36 -20.79 11.22
C LYS A 172 18.15 -19.53 10.39
N PHE A 173 19.16 -19.18 9.60
CA PHE A 173 19.09 -18.13 8.59
C PHE A 173 18.70 -18.70 7.22
N PRO A 174 17.89 -17.99 6.41
CA PRO A 174 17.12 -16.80 6.78
C PRO A 174 15.99 -17.14 7.78
N PRO A 175 15.52 -16.17 8.59
CA PRO A 175 14.49 -16.43 9.59
C PRO A 175 13.23 -16.98 8.91
N LYS A 176 12.94 -18.27 9.10
CA LYS A 176 11.74 -18.92 8.54
C LYS A 176 10.51 -18.38 9.26
N GLY A 177 9.67 -17.63 8.55
CA GLY A 177 8.37 -17.18 9.06
C GLY A 177 8.34 -15.79 9.71
N GLU A 178 9.41 -15.00 9.60
CA GLU A 178 9.43 -13.60 10.10
C GLU A 178 9.84 -12.55 9.05
N SER A 179 10.09 -12.94 7.80
CA SER A 179 10.16 -12.01 6.67
C SER A 179 8.76 -11.70 6.12
N SER A 180 7.87 -11.18 6.98
CA SER A 180 6.74 -10.28 6.63
C SER A 180 5.90 -9.99 7.89
N PHE A 181 6.31 -9.01 8.69
CA PHE A 181 5.35 -8.26 9.51
C PHE A 181 4.48 -7.40 8.58
N ALA A 182 3.52 -8.04 7.92
CA ALA A 182 2.42 -7.39 7.23
C ALA A 182 1.21 -8.32 7.27
N ARG A 183 0.72 -8.65 8.47
CA ARG A 183 -0.68 -9.01 8.78
C ARG A 183 -0.81 -9.42 10.27
N SER A 184 -0.92 -8.43 11.14
CA SER A 184 -1.78 -8.54 12.33
C SER A 184 -1.94 -7.18 12.98
N ALA A 185 -3.11 -6.55 12.80
CA ALA A 185 -3.53 -5.43 13.65
C ALA A 185 -4.72 -5.92 14.50
N PRO A 186 -4.62 -5.98 15.84
CA PRO A 186 -5.78 -6.13 16.68
C PRO A 186 -6.55 -4.80 16.68
N ARG A 187 -7.76 -4.79 16.12
CA ARG A 187 -8.72 -3.68 16.29
C ARG A 187 -9.39 -3.82 17.65
N THR A 188 -8.89 -3.11 18.66
CA THR A 188 -9.68 -2.75 19.83
C THR A 188 -9.60 -1.25 20.02
N VAL A 189 -10.62 -0.52 19.56
CA VAL A 189 -10.86 0.87 19.95
C VAL A 189 -12.19 0.91 20.67
N SER A 190 -12.13 1.12 21.98
CA SER A 190 -13.27 1.38 22.84
C SER A 190 -13.92 2.70 22.44
N ARG A 191 -15.17 2.66 21.98
CA ARG A 191 -16.01 3.84 21.75
C ARG A 191 -16.37 4.48 23.10
N LEU A 192 -15.85 5.67 23.38
CA LEU A 192 -16.45 6.58 24.36
C LEU A 192 -17.58 7.33 23.66
N SER A 193 -18.82 7.08 24.09
CA SER A 193 -19.99 7.85 23.71
C SER A 193 -20.24 8.94 24.75
N ALA A 194 -20.15 10.20 24.34
CA ALA A 194 -20.58 11.34 25.14
C ALA A 194 -22.12 11.37 25.14
N ALA A 195 -22.74 11.07 26.28
CA ALA A 195 -24.17 11.25 26.49
C ALA A 195 -24.44 12.69 26.97
N ALA A 196 -25.11 13.48 26.13
CA ALA A 196 -25.62 14.79 26.51
C ALA A 196 -26.82 14.63 27.46
N ILE A 197 -26.63 14.91 28.74
CA ILE A 197 -27.71 14.97 29.73
C ILE A 197 -28.33 16.37 29.64
N ARG A 198 -29.60 16.43 29.21
CA ARG A 198 -30.46 17.59 29.39
C ARG A 198 -30.92 17.64 30.85
N GLN A 199 -30.70 18.76 31.53
CA GLN A 199 -31.36 19.05 32.81
C GLN A 199 -32.36 20.19 32.63
N SER A 200 -33.59 19.91 33.04
CA SER A 200 -34.70 20.85 33.20
C SER A 200 -34.65 21.46 34.60
N THR A 201 -34.72 22.79 34.71
CA THR A 201 -34.93 23.48 35.99
C THR A 201 -36.37 23.99 36.10
N SER A 202 -36.99 23.76 37.25
CA SER A 202 -38.32 24.26 37.61
C SER A 202 -38.23 25.35 38.70
N ARG A 203 -38.83 26.52 38.40
CA ARG A 203 -39.63 27.46 39.23
C ARG A 203 -39.87 27.10 40.72
N SER A 204 -39.96 27.96 41.76
CA SER A 204 -40.12 29.43 42.04
C SER A 204 -39.95 29.65 43.59
N PRO A 205 -40.52 30.69 44.29
CA PRO A 205 -40.16 32.13 44.42
C PRO A 205 -39.99 32.65 45.89
N ALA A 206 -39.57 33.91 46.09
CA ALA A 206 -40.08 34.88 47.12
C ALA A 206 -39.32 36.24 47.06
N VAL A 207 -39.96 37.39 46.73
CA VAL A 207 -40.35 38.58 47.57
C VAL A 207 -39.27 39.08 48.56
N GLN A 208 -38.87 40.37 48.73
CA GLN A 208 -39.51 41.69 48.60
C GLN A 208 -38.52 42.84 48.27
N ALA A 209 -39.08 43.95 47.75
CA ALA A 209 -38.82 45.40 47.89
C ALA A 209 -37.49 45.89 48.58
N ALA A 210 -36.88 47.04 48.26
CA ALA A 210 -37.47 48.34 47.98
C ALA A 210 -36.38 49.43 47.70
N TRP A 211 -36.80 50.51 47.01
CA TRP A 211 -36.31 51.92 47.03
C TRP A 211 -35.42 52.42 45.87
N ARG A 212 -35.94 53.48 45.23
CA ARG A 212 -35.33 54.48 44.33
C ARG A 212 -34.35 55.38 45.15
N PRO A 213 -33.40 56.15 44.55
CA PRO A 213 -33.65 57.00 43.38
C PRO A 213 -32.53 57.15 42.33
N THR A 214 -32.97 57.79 41.25
CA THR A 214 -32.26 58.32 40.08
C THR A 214 -31.02 59.15 40.39
N SER A 215 -29.94 58.86 39.66
CA SER A 215 -28.89 59.82 39.32
C SER A 215 -28.38 59.53 37.90
N THR A 216 -28.44 60.56 37.07
CA THR A 216 -27.95 60.62 35.70
C THR A 216 -26.43 60.61 35.68
N GLN A 217 -25.79 59.67 34.97
CA GLN A 217 -24.39 59.79 34.57
C GLN A 217 -24.21 59.39 33.10
N ALA A 218 -23.68 60.37 32.37
CA ALA A 218 -23.00 60.37 31.08
C ALA A 218 -23.11 59.15 30.17
N LEU A 219 -23.63 59.38 28.96
CA LEU A 219 -23.42 58.52 27.80
C LEU A 219 -21.92 58.44 27.50
N ALA A 220 -21.29 57.30 27.82
CA ALA A 220 -20.09 56.89 27.13
C ALA A 220 -20.50 56.53 25.69
N ALA A 221 -20.02 57.30 24.72
CA ALA A 221 -20.19 56.98 23.31
C ALA A 221 -19.38 55.72 22.99
N PHE A 222 -20.01 54.55 23.12
CA PHE A 222 -19.49 53.34 22.51
C PHE A 222 -19.62 53.50 21.00
N SER A 223 -18.47 53.73 20.36
CA SER A 223 -18.30 53.59 18.92
C SER A 223 -18.77 52.19 18.52
N SER A 224 -19.94 52.10 17.91
CA SER A 224 -20.36 50.92 17.19
C SER A 224 -19.49 50.83 15.94
N SER A 225 -18.33 50.21 16.04
CA SER A 225 -17.74 49.58 14.87
C SER A 225 -18.80 48.64 14.33
N ALA A 226 -19.34 48.97 13.16
CA ALA A 226 -20.20 48.05 12.43
C ALA A 226 -19.46 46.72 12.40
N LEU A 227 -20.07 45.68 12.98
CA LEU A 227 -19.72 44.32 12.64
C LEU A 227 -19.78 44.28 11.11
N ARG A 228 -18.61 44.31 10.46
CA ARG A 228 -18.50 43.76 9.13
C ARG A 228 -18.87 42.31 9.33
N ARG A 229 -20.15 42.00 9.13
CA ARG A 229 -20.58 40.67 8.74
C ARG A 229 -19.65 40.36 7.58
N SER A 230 -18.66 39.48 7.80
CA SER A 230 -17.91 38.93 6.68
C SER A 230 -18.95 38.53 5.65
N LYS A 231 -18.76 38.96 4.40
CA LYS A 231 -19.66 38.59 3.31
C LYS A 231 -19.84 37.07 3.45
N ALA A 232 -21.07 36.62 3.69
CA ALA A 232 -21.34 35.20 3.70
C ALA A 232 -20.87 34.69 2.32
N ALA A 233 -20.09 33.62 2.30
CA ALA A 233 -19.77 32.89 1.07
C ALA A 233 -18.69 33.45 0.11
N GLU A 234 -17.62 34.14 0.58
CA GLU A 234 -16.48 34.43 -0.34
C GLU A 234 -15.79 33.14 -0.82
N GLY A 235 -15.62 32.15 0.06
CA GLY A 235 -15.04 30.85 -0.30
C GLY A 235 -15.95 29.96 -1.15
N ASP A 236 -17.28 30.13 -1.08
CA ASP A 236 -18.21 29.31 -1.84
C ASP A 236 -18.25 29.76 -3.31
N GLU A 237 -18.21 31.08 -3.57
CA GLU A 237 -18.08 31.64 -4.92
C GLU A 237 -16.78 31.15 -5.59
N GLU A 238 -15.65 31.16 -4.88
CA GLU A 238 -14.36 30.65 -5.38
C GLU A 238 -14.40 29.13 -5.65
N LEU A 239 -15.01 28.37 -4.74
CA LEU A 239 -15.15 26.91 -4.87
C LEU A 239 -16.02 26.52 -6.06
N ILE A 240 -17.15 27.21 -6.28
CA ILE A 240 -18.05 26.95 -7.42
C ILE A 240 -17.32 27.21 -8.74
N VAL A 241 -16.59 28.32 -8.85
CA VAL A 241 -15.79 28.63 -10.05
C VAL A 241 -14.74 27.56 -10.31
N LYS A 242 -14.08 27.06 -9.26
CA LYS A 242 -13.12 25.97 -9.42
C LYS A 242 -13.80 24.68 -9.88
N LEU A 243 -14.88 24.26 -9.22
CA LEU A 243 -15.65 23.06 -9.60
C LEU A 243 -16.16 23.13 -11.04
N ASP A 244 -16.58 24.31 -11.51
CA ASP A 244 -16.95 24.53 -12.90
C ASP A 244 -15.79 24.41 -13.87
N SER A 245 -14.63 24.97 -13.51
CA SER A 245 -13.42 24.82 -14.32
C SER A 245 -12.98 23.36 -14.44
N GLU A 246 -13.04 22.59 -13.35
CA GLU A 246 -12.73 21.16 -13.34
C GLU A 246 -13.73 20.40 -14.24
N LEU A 247 -15.03 20.60 -14.04
CA LEU A 247 -16.07 19.97 -14.87
C LEU A 247 -15.89 20.26 -16.36
N GLN A 248 -15.48 21.47 -16.71
CA GLN A 248 -15.22 21.85 -18.10
C GLN A 248 -13.99 21.11 -18.65
N MET A 249 -12.88 21.11 -17.92
CA MET A 249 -11.66 20.39 -18.32
C MET A 249 -11.95 18.90 -18.54
N GLU A 250 -12.64 18.26 -17.59
CA GLU A 250 -12.98 16.84 -17.67
C GLU A 250 -13.93 16.52 -18.85
N LYS A 251 -14.88 17.41 -19.15
CA LYS A 251 -15.78 17.28 -20.32
C LYS A 251 -15.02 17.41 -21.63
N GLU A 252 -14.04 18.31 -21.71
CA GLU A 252 -13.18 18.50 -22.87
C GLU A 252 -12.25 17.30 -23.08
N MET A 253 -11.65 16.75 -22.01
CA MET A 253 -10.81 15.55 -22.06
C MET A 253 -11.60 14.30 -22.50
N LYS A 254 -12.79 14.09 -21.94
CA LYS A 254 -13.67 12.98 -22.33
C LYS A 254 -14.05 12.96 -23.82
N LEU A 255 -14.18 14.14 -24.42
CA LEU A 255 -14.46 14.27 -25.86
C LEU A 255 -13.27 13.86 -26.72
N GLN A 256 -12.05 13.93 -26.19
CA GLN A 256 -10.82 13.54 -26.88
C GLN A 256 -10.53 12.04 -26.75
N GLU A 257 -10.73 11.44 -25.57
CA GLU A 257 -10.32 10.06 -25.30
C GLU A 257 -11.37 9.00 -25.71
N GLY A 258 -12.65 9.37 -25.78
CA GLY A 258 -13.71 8.43 -26.16
C GLY A 258 -13.85 7.23 -25.22
N VAL A 259 -14.84 6.36 -25.46
CA VAL A 259 -14.97 5.12 -24.69
C VAL A 259 -13.95 4.10 -25.22
N PRO A 260 -13.13 3.46 -24.36
CA PRO A 260 -12.15 2.46 -24.76
C PRO A 260 -12.76 1.39 -25.67
N THR A 261 -12.04 1.02 -26.74
CA THR A 261 -12.49 0.00 -27.70
C THR A 261 -12.67 -1.37 -27.05
N SER A 262 -11.79 -1.72 -26.11
CA SER A 262 -11.86 -2.95 -25.29
C SER A 262 -13.19 -3.10 -24.55
N VAL A 263 -13.69 -2.02 -23.94
CA VAL A 263 -14.95 -1.99 -23.21
C VAL A 263 -16.14 -2.18 -24.16
N LYS A 264 -16.12 -1.54 -25.33
CA LYS A 264 -17.18 -1.72 -26.34
C LYS A 264 -17.20 -3.15 -26.86
N ASP A 265 -16.04 -3.67 -27.24
CA ASP A 265 -15.90 -5.01 -27.80
C ASP A 265 -16.35 -6.08 -26.81
N TYR A 266 -16.07 -5.89 -25.51
CA TYR A 266 -16.50 -6.80 -24.45
C TYR A 266 -17.98 -6.64 -24.09
N ILE A 267 -18.56 -5.44 -24.16
CA ILE A 267 -20.01 -5.28 -23.96
C ILE A 267 -20.80 -5.89 -25.13
N GLU A 268 -20.29 -5.77 -26.36
CA GLU A 268 -20.96 -6.26 -27.57
C GLU A 268 -20.78 -7.77 -27.79
N ASN A 269 -19.59 -8.31 -27.51
CA ASN A 269 -19.25 -9.72 -27.76
C ASN A 269 -19.06 -10.55 -26.49
N GLY A 270 -19.07 -9.92 -25.32
CA GLY A 270 -18.83 -10.59 -24.06
C GLY A 270 -20.04 -11.40 -23.59
N PRO A 271 -19.79 -12.46 -22.81
CA PRO A 271 -20.86 -13.35 -22.38
C PRO A 271 -21.55 -12.92 -21.09
N PHE A 272 -21.19 -11.77 -20.53
CA PHE A 272 -21.71 -11.25 -19.25
C PHE A 272 -22.54 -10.00 -19.47
N GLU A 273 -23.67 -9.92 -18.76
CA GLU A 273 -24.47 -8.71 -18.66
C GLU A 273 -23.91 -7.82 -17.54
N VAL A 274 -23.57 -6.58 -17.88
CA VAL A 274 -23.03 -5.59 -16.94
C VAL A 274 -24.18 -4.84 -16.27
N ILE A 275 -24.29 -4.96 -14.95
CA ILE A 275 -25.22 -4.21 -14.11
C ILE A 275 -24.42 -3.12 -13.39
N ASP A 276 -24.56 -1.90 -13.90
CA ASP A 276 -23.94 -0.69 -13.35
C ASP A 276 -25.01 0.23 -12.76
N THR A 277 -24.90 0.50 -11.46
CA THR A 277 -25.82 1.41 -10.76
C THR A 277 -25.10 2.73 -10.46
N PRO A 278 -25.54 3.87 -11.02
CA PRO A 278 -24.88 5.16 -10.81
C PRO A 278 -24.87 5.57 -9.33
N GLY A 279 -23.71 5.94 -8.80
CA GLY A 279 -23.48 6.30 -7.39
C GLY A 279 -23.13 5.13 -6.48
N GLN A 280 -23.01 3.91 -7.01
CA GLN A 280 -22.41 2.78 -6.32
C GLN A 280 -21.05 2.46 -6.95
N GLU A 281 -20.06 2.19 -6.10
CA GLU A 281 -18.72 1.80 -6.55
C GLU A 281 -18.66 0.34 -7.04
N GLU A 282 -19.60 -0.48 -6.61
CA GLU A 282 -19.69 -1.92 -6.93
C GLU A 282 -20.36 -2.13 -8.30
N VAL A 283 -19.67 -2.86 -9.18
CA VAL A 283 -20.20 -3.29 -10.48
C VAL A 283 -20.45 -4.79 -10.46
N VAL A 284 -21.59 -5.21 -10.99
CA VAL A 284 -22.00 -6.62 -10.99
C VAL A 284 -22.14 -7.12 -12.43
N LEU A 285 -21.35 -8.12 -12.78
CA LEU A 285 -21.47 -8.88 -14.03
C LEU A 285 -22.27 -10.15 -13.75
N THR A 286 -23.30 -10.43 -14.54
CA THR A 286 -24.10 -11.66 -14.39
C THR A 286 -24.12 -12.47 -15.67
N ARG A 287 -24.07 -13.80 -15.52
CA ARG A 287 -24.16 -14.76 -16.63
C ARG A 287 -24.81 -16.04 -16.17
N GLN A 288 -25.58 -16.67 -17.07
CA GLN A 288 -26.00 -18.06 -16.90
C GLN A 288 -25.15 -18.98 -17.78
N PHE A 289 -24.61 -20.04 -17.19
CA PHE A 289 -23.80 -21.04 -17.88
C PHE A 289 -24.38 -22.44 -17.60
N GLY A 290 -25.22 -22.91 -18.53
CA GLY A 290 -25.96 -24.17 -18.35
C GLY A 290 -26.91 -24.08 -17.15
N ASN A 291 -26.66 -24.89 -16.12
CA ASN A 291 -27.43 -24.88 -14.86
C ASN A 291 -26.76 -24.04 -13.76
N GLU A 292 -25.71 -23.28 -14.08
CA GLU A 292 -24.94 -22.52 -13.10
C GLU A 292 -25.18 -21.02 -13.30
N LYS A 293 -25.36 -20.30 -12.20
CA LYS A 293 -25.45 -18.83 -12.21
C LYS A 293 -24.11 -18.27 -11.77
N ILE A 294 -23.49 -17.47 -12.63
CA ILE A 294 -22.21 -16.82 -12.38
C ILE A 294 -22.47 -15.34 -12.13
N GLN A 295 -21.92 -14.84 -11.04
CA GLN A 295 -21.92 -13.42 -10.72
C GLN A 295 -20.50 -13.00 -10.39
N ILE A 296 -19.98 -12.01 -11.10
CA ILE A 296 -18.68 -11.43 -10.84
C ILE A 296 -18.91 -10.03 -10.30
N THR A 297 -18.21 -9.68 -9.23
CA THR A 297 -18.34 -8.40 -8.55
C THR A 297 -16.97 -7.80 -8.36
N PHE A 298 -16.81 -6.54 -8.76
CA PHE A 298 -15.59 -5.77 -8.60
C PHE A 298 -15.94 -4.34 -8.16
N SER A 299 -15.01 -3.64 -7.52
CA SER A 299 -15.22 -2.31 -6.95
C SER A 299 -14.19 -1.31 -7.46
N ILE A 300 -14.60 -0.06 -7.65
CA ILE A 300 -13.70 1.04 -8.03
C ILE A 300 -12.75 1.43 -6.88
N ALA A 301 -13.11 1.15 -5.62
CA ALA A 301 -12.28 1.48 -4.46
C ALA A 301 -10.89 0.84 -4.47
N ASP A 302 -10.67 -0.21 -5.27
CA ASP A 302 -9.38 -0.88 -5.39
C ASP A 302 -8.32 0.01 -6.06
N ILE A 303 -8.70 0.95 -6.94
CA ILE A 303 -7.80 1.98 -7.49
C ILE A 303 -7.27 2.88 -6.37
N ASN A 304 -8.18 3.34 -5.51
CA ASN A 304 -7.87 4.29 -4.43
C ASN A 304 -7.11 3.67 -3.25
N SER A 305 -7.04 2.34 -3.18
CA SER A 305 -6.39 1.62 -2.09
C SER A 305 -4.86 1.55 -2.24
N MET A 306 -4.32 1.98 -3.39
CA MET A 306 -2.90 2.27 -3.53
C MET A 306 -2.67 3.71 -3.09
N GLU A 307 -2.29 3.88 -1.82
CA GLU A 307 -1.50 5.04 -1.44
C GLU A 307 -0.35 5.15 -2.45
N PRO A 308 -0.14 6.31 -3.11
CA PRO A 308 1.15 6.53 -3.72
C PRO A 308 2.17 6.30 -2.61
N GLU A 309 3.05 5.30 -2.77
CA GLU A 309 4.28 5.27 -2.01
C GLU A 309 4.84 6.68 -2.12
N ASN A 310 4.96 7.35 -0.97
CA ASN A 310 5.42 8.73 -0.89
C ASN A 310 6.79 8.83 -1.58
N ASP A 311 6.78 9.14 -2.87
CA ASP A 311 7.90 9.67 -3.65
C ASP A 311 8.18 11.13 -3.23
N PHE A 312 8.07 11.43 -1.93
CA PHE A 312 8.77 12.57 -1.34
C PHE A 312 10.20 12.11 -1.09
N GLU A 313 10.94 11.92 -2.18
CA GLU A 313 12.39 12.00 -2.17
C GLU A 313 12.75 13.35 -1.53
N ASP A 314 13.42 13.30 -0.38
CA ASP A 314 13.99 14.47 0.29
C ASP A 314 15.12 15.02 -0.60
N PRO A 315 14.96 16.19 -1.25
CA PRO A 315 15.99 16.76 -2.11
C PRO A 315 17.22 17.21 -1.30
N ALA A 316 17.15 17.23 0.05
CA ALA A 316 18.23 17.70 0.91
C ALA A 316 19.36 16.67 1.13
N MET A 317 19.23 15.45 0.62
CA MET A 317 20.26 14.40 0.79
C MET A 317 21.27 14.33 -0.37
N SER A 318 21.21 15.23 -1.35
CA SER A 318 22.13 15.20 -2.51
C SER A 318 23.40 16.04 -2.35
N ASP A 319 23.57 16.83 -1.29
CA ASP A 319 24.60 17.88 -1.29
C ASP A 319 25.64 17.82 -0.15
N GLU A 320 25.88 16.64 0.44
CA GLU A 320 27.05 16.46 1.31
C GLU A 320 27.70 15.08 1.13
N GLN A 321 28.39 14.88 0.00
CA GLN A 321 29.55 14.00 -0.05
C GLN A 321 30.66 14.64 -0.90
N ASP A 322 31.59 15.30 -0.19
CA ASP A 322 32.80 15.93 -0.69
C ASP A 322 33.63 15.07 -1.65
N GLY A 323 34.10 15.72 -2.72
CA GLY A 323 35.55 15.86 -2.93
C GLY A 323 36.28 14.84 -3.83
N GLN A 324 36.62 15.32 -5.03
CA GLN A 324 37.71 14.89 -5.94
C GLN A 324 37.43 13.76 -6.96
N SER A 325 37.01 14.16 -8.16
CA SER A 325 37.86 14.03 -9.36
C SER A 325 37.28 14.83 -10.53
N ASN A 326 38.17 15.60 -11.14
CA ASN A 326 38.03 16.53 -12.25
C ASN A 326 37.67 15.82 -13.59
N GLU A 327 36.73 16.36 -14.37
CA GLU A 327 36.85 16.69 -15.82
C GLU A 327 35.49 16.83 -16.55
N ASN A 328 35.29 18.03 -17.13
CA ASN A 328 34.39 18.46 -18.24
C ASN A 328 32.86 18.62 -18.04
N PRO A 329 32.36 19.88 -17.95
CA PRO A 329 30.94 20.23 -18.05
C PRO A 329 30.59 20.83 -19.42
N GLU A 330 30.43 20.00 -20.46
CA GLU A 330 29.79 20.39 -21.72
C GLU A 330 29.05 19.19 -22.33
N GLU A 331 27.90 18.83 -21.74
CA GLU A 331 26.78 18.15 -22.44
C GLU A 331 25.60 18.02 -21.46
N SER A 332 24.95 19.15 -21.16
CA SER A 332 23.69 19.19 -20.41
C SER A 332 22.69 20.05 -21.16
N ALA A 333 22.26 19.56 -22.33
CA ALA A 333 21.15 20.14 -23.08
C ALA A 333 20.61 19.15 -24.12
N ALA A 334 20.01 18.04 -23.67
CA ALA A 334 18.94 17.34 -24.36
C ALA A 334 18.62 16.05 -23.61
N ASP A 335 17.57 16.06 -22.82
CA ASP A 335 16.52 15.04 -22.94
C ASP A 335 15.33 15.55 -22.13
N GLY A 336 14.40 16.17 -22.87
CA GLY A 336 13.08 16.47 -22.34
C GLY A 336 12.43 15.17 -21.94
N GLU A 337 12.06 15.09 -20.68
CA GLU A 337 11.26 14.04 -20.09
C GLU A 337 9.95 13.92 -20.88
N GLY A 338 9.95 13.01 -21.86
CA GLY A 338 8.74 12.41 -22.35
C GLY A 338 8.18 11.59 -21.19
N ASN A 339 7.15 12.15 -20.56
CA ASN A 339 6.27 11.49 -19.62
C ASN A 339 5.67 10.25 -20.31
N GLU A 340 6.40 9.13 -20.35
CA GLU A 340 5.83 7.83 -20.67
C GLU A 340 5.00 7.43 -19.43
N GLU A 341 3.74 7.85 -19.44
CA GLU A 341 2.66 7.29 -18.63
C GLU A 341 2.59 5.79 -18.91
N GLY A 342 3.44 5.02 -18.22
CA GLY A 342 3.30 3.58 -18.18
C GLY A 342 1.95 3.29 -17.56
N GLU A 343 1.02 2.76 -18.36
CA GLU A 343 -0.29 2.24 -17.94
C GLU A 343 -0.15 1.59 -16.56
N ARG A 344 -0.56 2.29 -15.51
CA ARG A 344 -0.44 1.81 -14.14
C ARG A 344 -1.45 0.69 -13.97
N SER A 345 -1.04 -0.56 -14.21
CA SER A 345 -1.90 -1.70 -13.94
C SER A 345 -2.05 -1.88 -12.43
N TYR A 346 -3.20 -1.43 -11.90
CA TYR A 346 -3.57 -1.65 -10.51
C TYR A 346 -4.17 -3.06 -10.34
N PRO A 347 -3.90 -3.73 -9.21
CA PRO A 347 -4.50 -5.02 -8.91
C PRO A 347 -5.99 -4.83 -8.55
N ALA A 348 -6.90 -5.19 -9.46
CA ALA A 348 -8.34 -5.14 -9.22
C ALA A 348 -8.84 -6.46 -8.62
N ARG A 349 -9.57 -6.40 -7.49
CA ARG A 349 -10.10 -7.62 -6.84
C ARG A 349 -11.44 -8.00 -7.46
N LEU A 350 -11.53 -9.27 -7.85
CA LEU A 350 -12.73 -9.91 -8.35
C LEU A 350 -13.28 -10.88 -7.30
N ASN A 351 -14.56 -10.73 -7.00
CA ASN A 351 -15.34 -11.71 -6.26
C ASN A 351 -16.23 -12.47 -7.25
N ILE A 352 -15.92 -13.74 -7.50
CA ILE A 352 -16.58 -14.59 -8.49
C ILE A 352 -17.44 -15.61 -7.75
N ILE A 353 -18.75 -15.51 -7.88
CA ILE A 353 -19.73 -16.41 -7.27
C ILE A 353 -20.32 -17.32 -8.35
N ILE A 354 -20.20 -18.63 -8.17
CA ILE A 354 -20.76 -19.66 -9.03
C ILE A 354 -21.77 -20.47 -8.21
N GLU A 355 -23.05 -20.19 -8.42
CA GLU A 355 -24.16 -20.87 -7.77
C GLU A 355 -24.64 -22.05 -8.61
N LYS A 356 -24.85 -23.21 -7.96
CA LYS A 356 -25.47 -24.38 -8.58
C LYS A 356 -26.77 -24.72 -7.85
N PRO A 357 -27.88 -24.98 -8.55
CA PRO A 357 -29.17 -25.27 -7.93
C PRO A 357 -29.06 -26.54 -7.08
N GLY A 358 -29.34 -26.39 -5.78
CA GLY A 358 -29.33 -27.49 -4.81
C GLY A 358 -27.95 -28.01 -4.38
N LYS A 359 -26.84 -27.39 -4.82
CA LYS A 359 -25.47 -27.81 -4.48
C LYS A 359 -24.60 -26.69 -3.87
N GLY A 360 -25.23 -25.60 -3.45
CA GLY A 360 -24.56 -24.46 -2.83
C GLY A 360 -23.92 -23.49 -3.83
N ALA A 361 -23.01 -22.66 -3.33
CA ALA A 361 -22.30 -21.64 -4.10
C ALA A 361 -20.79 -21.69 -3.83
N LEU A 362 -20.02 -21.65 -4.91
CA LEU A 362 -18.57 -21.47 -4.87
C LEU A 362 -18.26 -19.98 -4.98
N ASN A 363 -17.48 -19.43 -4.06
CA ASN A 363 -16.97 -18.07 -4.15
C ASN A 363 -15.45 -18.16 -4.38
N VAL A 364 -14.97 -17.57 -5.47
CA VAL A 364 -13.56 -17.46 -5.80
C VAL A 364 -13.16 -16.00 -5.73
N GLU A 365 -12.22 -15.69 -4.84
CA GLU A 365 -11.54 -14.40 -4.80
C GLU A 365 -10.32 -14.46 -5.71
N SER A 366 -10.26 -13.55 -6.69
CA SER A 366 -9.18 -13.45 -7.65
C SER A 366 -8.71 -12.00 -7.78
N ILE A 367 -7.45 -11.79 -8.10
CA ILE A 367 -6.89 -10.47 -8.42
C ILE A 367 -6.57 -10.44 -9.91
N VAL A 368 -7.00 -9.39 -10.58
CA VAL A 368 -6.61 -9.07 -11.95
C VAL A 368 -5.47 -8.07 -11.94
N GLN A 369 -4.35 -8.42 -12.55
CA GLN A 369 -3.20 -7.54 -12.73
C GLN A 369 -2.47 -7.90 -14.03
N ASP A 370 -1.98 -6.89 -14.76
CA ASP A 370 -1.24 -7.07 -16.03
C ASP A 370 -2.02 -7.90 -17.08
N GLY A 371 -3.36 -7.80 -17.11
CA GLY A 371 -4.22 -8.57 -18.01
C GLY A 371 -4.30 -10.07 -17.70
N MET A 372 -3.87 -10.50 -16.50
CA MET A 372 -4.00 -11.87 -16.01
C MET A 372 -4.82 -11.88 -14.72
N HIS A 373 -5.62 -12.93 -14.53
CA HIS A 373 -6.31 -13.17 -13.27
C HIS A 373 -5.54 -14.23 -12.46
N VAL A 374 -5.37 -14.00 -11.16
CA VAL A 374 -4.70 -14.90 -10.24
C VAL A 374 -5.68 -15.25 -9.12
N ILE A 375 -5.87 -16.53 -8.83
CA ILE A 375 -6.78 -16.97 -7.78
C ILE A 375 -6.08 -16.82 -6.42
N GLU A 376 -6.70 -16.10 -5.48
CA GLU A 376 -6.18 -15.98 -4.11
C GLU A 376 -6.79 -17.03 -3.18
N SER A 377 -8.12 -17.13 -3.18
CA SER A 377 -8.86 -17.96 -2.24
C SER A 377 -10.13 -18.53 -2.86
N VAL A 378 -10.52 -19.73 -2.43
CA VAL A 378 -11.72 -20.42 -2.91
C VAL A 378 -12.53 -20.90 -1.71
N TYR A 379 -13.75 -20.37 -1.59
CA TYR A 379 -14.71 -20.68 -0.54
C TYR A 379 -15.87 -21.50 -1.08
N TYR A 380 -16.33 -22.47 -0.31
CA TYR A 380 -17.55 -23.22 -0.61
C TYR A 380 -18.61 -22.96 0.46
N TYR A 381 -19.76 -22.47 0.02
CA TYR A 381 -20.93 -22.26 0.88
C TYR A 381 -22.00 -23.28 0.53
N ALA A 382 -22.43 -24.09 1.51
CA ALA A 382 -23.56 -25.00 1.33
C ALA A 382 -24.86 -24.23 1.04
N ASP A 383 -25.05 -23.08 1.70
CA ASP A 383 -26.16 -22.17 1.44
C ASP A 383 -25.73 -21.01 0.55
N SER A 384 -26.38 -20.88 -0.61
CA SER A 384 -26.15 -19.80 -1.59
C SER A 384 -26.29 -18.39 -0.99
N SER A 385 -27.13 -18.23 0.04
CA SER A 385 -27.38 -16.94 0.71
C SER A 385 -26.14 -16.30 1.35
N PHE A 386 -25.13 -17.08 1.74
CA PHE A 386 -23.90 -16.52 2.33
C PHE A 386 -22.96 -15.95 1.27
N ALA A 387 -23.04 -16.41 0.02
CA ALA A 387 -22.24 -15.88 -1.08
C ALA A 387 -22.66 -14.43 -1.43
N TYR A 388 -23.97 -14.16 -1.42
CA TYR A 388 -24.55 -12.84 -1.75
C TYR A 388 -24.74 -11.89 -0.55
N ALA A 389 -24.19 -12.23 0.62
CA ALA A 389 -24.39 -11.49 1.85
C ALA A 389 -23.85 -10.05 1.79
N LYS A 390 -24.74 -9.05 1.74
CA LYS A 390 -24.43 -7.62 1.95
C LYS A 390 -24.74 -7.13 3.36
N THR A 391 -25.42 -7.93 4.18
CA THR A 391 -25.78 -7.54 5.55
C THR A 391 -24.67 -7.90 6.55
N PRO A 392 -24.41 -7.05 7.57
CA PRO A 392 -23.35 -7.28 8.56
C PRO A 392 -23.43 -8.64 9.26
N GLU A 393 -24.64 -9.11 9.58
CA GLU A 393 -24.87 -10.39 10.25
C GLU A 393 -24.45 -11.58 9.38
N LYS A 394 -24.76 -11.53 8.09
CA LYS A 394 -24.40 -12.60 7.15
C LYS A 394 -22.93 -12.55 6.74
N ILE A 395 -22.32 -11.35 6.76
CA ILE A 395 -20.87 -11.18 6.58
C ILE A 395 -20.11 -11.77 7.78
N HIS A 396 -20.61 -11.57 9.00
CA HIS A 396 -20.00 -12.20 10.18
C HIS A 396 -20.17 -13.71 10.15
N GLY A 397 -21.37 -14.21 9.82
CA GLY A 397 -21.60 -15.64 9.66
C GLY A 397 -20.66 -16.29 8.65
N ARG A 398 -20.24 -15.57 7.58
CA ARG A 398 -19.23 -16.02 6.61
C ARG A 398 -17.86 -16.30 7.26
N GLN A 399 -17.45 -15.50 8.25
CA GLN A 399 -16.17 -15.64 8.93
C GLN A 399 -16.10 -16.88 9.82
N ASP A 400 -17.25 -17.36 10.29
CA ASP A 400 -17.34 -18.58 11.08
C ASP A 400 -17.24 -19.84 10.21
N LEU A 401 -17.47 -19.73 8.89
CA LEU A 401 -17.29 -20.85 7.96
C LEU A 401 -15.83 -21.03 7.57
N TYR A 402 -15.45 -22.29 7.38
CA TYR A 402 -14.10 -22.63 6.95
C TYR A 402 -13.77 -22.02 5.59
N SER A 403 -12.72 -21.21 5.59
CA SER A 403 -12.28 -20.38 4.48
C SER A 403 -11.53 -21.14 3.36
N GLY A 404 -11.33 -22.46 3.52
CA GLY A 404 -10.43 -23.22 2.67
C GLY A 404 -8.95 -23.01 3.05
N PRO A 405 -8.04 -23.87 2.54
CA PRO A 405 -6.61 -23.64 2.65
C PRO A 405 -6.17 -22.51 1.71
N PRO A 406 -5.02 -21.87 1.95
CA PRO A 406 -4.42 -20.94 0.99
C PRO A 406 -4.27 -21.62 -0.38
N PHE A 407 -4.77 -20.99 -1.45
CA PHE A 407 -4.82 -21.60 -2.78
C PHE A 407 -3.44 -22.05 -3.27
N GLY A 408 -2.40 -21.25 -3.00
CA GLY A 408 -1.01 -21.58 -3.37
C GLY A 408 -0.41 -22.81 -2.66
N ASN A 409 -1.05 -23.35 -1.63
CA ASN A 409 -0.64 -24.59 -0.97
C ASN A 409 -1.33 -25.84 -1.54
N LEU A 410 -2.29 -25.67 -2.46
CA LEU A 410 -2.92 -26.79 -3.15
C LEU A 410 -1.95 -27.42 -4.15
N ASP A 411 -2.23 -28.66 -4.52
CA ASP A 411 -1.48 -29.36 -5.56
C ASP A 411 -1.51 -28.58 -6.89
N GLU A 412 -0.38 -28.54 -7.62
CA GLU A 412 -0.24 -27.74 -8.84
C GLU A 412 -1.25 -28.13 -9.91
N ASP A 413 -1.52 -29.43 -10.09
CA ASP A 413 -2.49 -29.91 -11.07
C ASP A 413 -3.91 -29.45 -10.71
N LEU A 414 -4.25 -29.43 -9.41
CA LEU A 414 -5.54 -28.93 -8.93
C LEU A 414 -5.69 -27.43 -9.19
N GLN A 415 -4.63 -26.64 -9.01
CA GLN A 415 -4.64 -25.20 -9.31
C GLN A 415 -4.92 -24.95 -10.80
N VAL A 416 -4.21 -25.65 -11.69
CA VAL A 416 -4.40 -25.54 -13.15
C VAL A 416 -5.81 -25.95 -13.57
N LEU A 417 -6.36 -27.02 -12.98
CA LEU A 417 -7.74 -27.45 -13.26
C LEU A 417 -8.78 -26.43 -12.78
N MET A 418 -8.53 -25.75 -11.66
CA MET A 418 -9.41 -24.68 -11.17
C MET A 418 -9.37 -23.46 -12.09
N GLU A 419 -8.20 -23.03 -12.54
CA GLU A 419 -8.07 -21.94 -13.52
C GLU A 419 -8.81 -22.28 -14.82
N ARG A 420 -8.59 -23.48 -15.35
CA ARG A 420 -9.31 -23.95 -16.55
C ARG A 420 -10.83 -23.99 -16.33
N TYR A 421 -11.29 -24.36 -15.14
CA TYR A 421 -12.71 -24.37 -14.80
C TYR A 421 -13.33 -22.95 -14.84
N LEU A 422 -12.58 -21.92 -14.46
CA LEU A 422 -13.00 -20.52 -14.55
C LEU A 422 -12.92 -19.98 -16.00
N ASP A 423 -11.87 -20.35 -16.74
CA ASP A 423 -11.70 -19.99 -18.15
C ASP A 423 -12.88 -20.46 -19.03
N GLU A 424 -13.31 -21.72 -18.85
CA GLU A 424 -14.47 -22.30 -19.57
C GLU A 424 -15.78 -21.54 -19.27
N ARG A 425 -15.84 -20.84 -18.13
CA ARG A 425 -16.97 -20.02 -17.68
C ARG A 425 -16.88 -18.55 -18.12
N GLY A 426 -15.85 -18.21 -18.87
CA GLY A 426 -15.62 -16.87 -19.42
C GLY A 426 -14.83 -15.94 -18.50
N ILE A 427 -14.28 -16.44 -17.39
CA ILE A 427 -13.32 -15.70 -16.56
C ILE A 427 -11.95 -15.97 -17.18
N ASN A 428 -11.61 -15.18 -18.19
CA ASN A 428 -10.42 -15.39 -19.02
C ASN A 428 -9.61 -14.09 -19.15
N THR A 429 -8.56 -14.12 -19.96
CA THR A 429 -7.74 -12.94 -20.28
C THR A 429 -8.56 -11.75 -20.80
N ALA A 430 -9.66 -11.98 -21.52
CA ALA A 430 -10.50 -10.88 -22.02
C ALA A 430 -11.22 -10.15 -20.89
N LEU A 431 -11.73 -10.87 -19.89
CA LEU A 431 -12.27 -10.27 -18.66
C LEU A 431 -11.17 -9.52 -17.90
N ALA A 432 -9.96 -10.08 -17.82
CA ALA A 432 -8.84 -9.47 -17.11
C ALA A 432 -8.35 -8.16 -17.77
N ILE A 433 -8.57 -7.96 -19.07
CA ILE A 433 -8.32 -6.70 -19.76
C ILE A 433 -9.52 -5.76 -19.60
N PHE A 434 -10.74 -6.28 -19.69
CA PHE A 434 -11.96 -5.49 -19.59
C PHE A 434 -12.13 -4.81 -18.22
N VAL A 435 -11.80 -5.50 -17.12
CA VAL A 435 -12.11 -5.00 -15.77
C VAL A 435 -11.39 -3.68 -15.47
N PRO A 436 -10.06 -3.56 -15.61
CA PRO A 436 -9.37 -2.29 -15.38
C PRO A 436 -9.93 -1.16 -16.26
N ASP A 437 -10.04 -1.37 -17.57
CA ASP A 437 -10.56 -0.36 -18.50
C ASP A 437 -12.00 0.09 -18.15
N TYR A 438 -12.82 -0.83 -17.64
CA TYR A 438 -14.17 -0.51 -17.20
C TYR A 438 -14.19 0.28 -15.90
N ILE A 439 -13.30 -0.05 -14.95
CA ILE A 439 -13.19 0.68 -13.69
C ILE A 439 -12.76 2.12 -13.98
N ASP A 440 -11.75 2.36 -14.81
CA ASP A 440 -11.29 3.72 -15.17
C ASP A 440 -12.44 4.53 -15.81
N MET A 441 -13.17 3.92 -16.75
CA MET A 441 -14.34 4.56 -17.37
C MET A 441 -15.44 4.91 -16.34
N LYS A 442 -15.69 4.02 -15.36
CA LYS A 442 -16.74 4.24 -14.36
C LYS A 442 -16.30 5.23 -13.29
N GLU A 443 -15.06 5.18 -12.85
CA GLU A 443 -14.46 6.17 -11.95
C GLU A 443 -14.66 7.58 -12.50
N GLN A 444 -14.27 7.80 -13.76
CA GLN A 444 -14.42 9.11 -14.41
C GLN A 444 -15.87 9.58 -14.45
N LYS A 445 -16.83 8.66 -14.68
CA LYS A 445 -18.27 8.99 -14.66
C LYS A 445 -18.76 9.36 -13.26
N GLU A 446 -18.36 8.62 -12.24
CA GLU A 446 -18.75 8.88 -10.86
C GLU A 446 -18.07 10.16 -10.34
N TYR A 447 -16.84 10.45 -10.75
CA TYR A 447 -16.13 11.69 -10.42
C TYR A 447 -16.85 12.92 -10.98
N MET A 448 -17.22 12.92 -12.27
CA MET A 448 -18.02 14.01 -12.84
C MET A 448 -19.36 14.19 -12.11
N LYS A 449 -20.04 13.08 -11.78
CA LYS A 449 -21.31 13.13 -11.04
C LYS A 449 -21.11 13.68 -9.62
N TRP A 450 -20.00 13.33 -8.97
CA TRP A 450 -19.62 13.85 -7.67
C TRP A 450 -19.36 15.35 -7.74
N LEU A 451 -18.56 15.81 -8.72
CA LEU A 451 -18.33 17.24 -8.95
C LEU A 451 -19.64 18.00 -9.17
N GLU A 452 -20.55 17.49 -10.00
CA GLU A 452 -21.87 18.09 -10.22
C GLU A 452 -22.71 18.11 -8.94
N SER A 453 -22.69 17.04 -8.16
CA SER A 453 -23.43 16.93 -6.90
C SER A 453 -22.88 17.90 -5.84
N VAL A 454 -21.56 17.99 -5.69
CA VAL A 454 -20.89 18.91 -4.76
C VAL A 454 -21.13 20.35 -5.19
N LYS A 455 -21.00 20.66 -6.48
CA LYS A 455 -21.34 21.98 -7.01
C LYS A 455 -22.77 22.36 -6.65
N SER A 456 -23.73 21.48 -6.95
CA SER A 456 -25.15 21.75 -6.64
C SER A 456 -25.43 21.93 -5.15
N PHE A 457 -24.63 21.31 -4.29
CA PHE A 457 -24.74 21.44 -2.84
C PHE A 457 -24.17 22.77 -2.33
N VAL A 458 -23.06 23.23 -2.91
CA VAL A 458 -22.43 24.51 -2.54
C VAL A 458 -23.20 25.70 -3.13
N GLU A 459 -23.87 25.53 -4.27
CA GLU A 459 -24.74 26.55 -4.87
C GLU A 459 -26.10 26.73 -4.16
N ALA A 460 -26.55 25.73 -3.39
CA ALA A 460 -27.86 25.71 -2.71
C ALA A 460 -27.87 26.49 -1.39
#